data_AF-A0A536C905-F1
#
_entry.id   AF-A0A536C905-F1
#
_cell.length_a   1.000
_cell.length_b   1.000
_cell.length_c   1.000
_cell.angle_alpha   90.00
_cell.angle_beta   90.00
_cell.angle_gamma   90.00
#
_symmetry.space_group_name_H-M   'P 1'
#
loop_
_entity.id
_entity.type
_entity.pdbx_description
1 polymer ?
#
loop_
_entity_poly.entity_id
_entity_poly.type
_entity_poly.pdbx_seq_one_letter_code
_entity_poly.pdbx_strand_id
1 'polypeptide(L)'
;RPRFDLIHLGMGEDGHTASLFPGHPALQEEHALIAAIHDAPKPPPERLTLTLPVLNAARAVLFMVQGASKREALARVLRRDRALPASHVQPLDGELAFIVDRAAAGQ
;
A
#
# COMPACT_ATOMS: atom_id res chain seq x y z
N ARG A 1 13.66 -4.24 -13.10
CA ARG A 1 13.27 -3.17 -12.15
C ARG A 1 14.24 -3.21 -10.98
N PRO A 2 14.52 -2.09 -10.29
CA PRO A 2 15.24 -2.15 -9.02
C PRO A 2 14.50 -3.11 -8.07
N ARG A 3 15.26 -3.94 -7.36
CA ARG A 3 14.74 -4.89 -6.38
C ARG A 3 15.25 -4.45 -5.02
N PHE A 4 14.36 -3.85 -4.23
CA PHE A 4 14.65 -3.49 -2.86
C PHE A 4 14.66 -4.74 -1.98
N ASP A 5 15.56 -4.80 -1.01
CA ASP A 5 15.55 -5.87 0.00
C ASP A 5 14.31 -5.79 0.89
N LEU A 6 13.95 -4.57 1.32
CA LEU A 6 12.78 -4.31 2.15
C LEU A 6 12.14 -2.99 1.75
N ILE A 7 10.81 -3.00 1.60
CA ILE A 7 9.99 -1.78 1.54
C ILE A 7 9.08 -1.77 2.75
N HIS A 8 9.14 -0.70 3.53
CA HIS A 8 8.24 -0.46 4.64
C HIS A 8 7.09 0.45 4.20
N LEU A 9 5.86 0.02 4.47
CA LEU A 9 4.64 0.72 4.11
C LEU A 9 3.72 0.94 5.32
N GLY A 10 3.06 2.09 5.33
CA GLY A 10 1.88 2.32 6.16
C GLY A 10 0.58 2.01 5.39
N MET A 11 -0.54 2.09 6.10
CA MET A 11 -1.87 1.91 5.50
C MET A 11 -2.89 2.94 6.02
N GLY A 12 -3.65 3.51 5.10
CA GLY A 12 -4.79 4.38 5.37
C GLY A 12 -6.02 3.64 5.89
N GLU A 13 -6.97 4.39 6.46
CA GLU A 13 -8.30 3.86 6.85
C GLU A 13 -9.17 3.50 5.65
N ASP A 14 -8.80 4.03 4.49
CA ASP A 14 -9.32 3.76 3.14
C ASP A 14 -8.46 2.73 2.39
N GLY A 15 -7.52 2.06 3.06
CA GLY A 15 -6.64 1.06 2.46
C GLY A 15 -5.60 1.62 1.49
N HIS A 16 -5.43 2.95 1.40
CA HIS A 16 -4.34 3.55 0.62
C HIS A 16 -2.99 3.15 1.23
N THR A 17 -1.95 3.10 0.40
CA THR A 17 -0.57 2.92 0.83
C THR A 17 0.37 3.67 -0.11
N ALA A 18 1.57 4.04 0.37
CA ALA A 18 2.40 5.05 -0.28
C ALA A 18 1.53 6.29 -0.63
N SER A 19 1.44 6.66 -1.89
CA SER A 19 0.43 7.64 -2.37
C SER A 19 -0.52 7.05 -3.41
N LEU A 20 -0.79 5.75 -3.31
CA LEU A 20 -1.75 5.04 -4.16
C LEU A 20 -3.11 5.02 -3.44
N PHE A 21 -4.08 5.75 -3.98
CA PHE A 21 -5.42 5.94 -3.39
C PHE A 21 -6.50 5.13 -4.12
N PRO A 22 -7.61 4.75 -3.44
CA PRO A 22 -8.71 4.03 -4.07
C PRO A 22 -9.23 4.76 -5.31
N GLY A 23 -9.39 4.04 -6.43
CA GLY A 23 -9.90 4.59 -7.69
C GLY A 23 -8.96 5.53 -8.44
N HIS A 24 -7.78 5.85 -7.90
CA HIS A 24 -6.85 6.79 -8.54
C HIS A 24 -6.13 6.14 -9.75
N PRO A 25 -5.95 6.85 -10.89
CA PRO A 25 -5.32 6.30 -12.09
C PRO A 25 -3.91 5.74 -11.89
N ALA A 26 -3.15 6.25 -10.92
CA ALA A 26 -1.82 5.72 -10.58
C ALA A 26 -1.80 4.24 -10.17
N LEU A 27 -2.95 3.65 -9.83
CA LEU A 27 -3.07 2.19 -9.63
C LEU A 27 -2.89 1.38 -10.92
N GLN A 28 -3.08 2.02 -12.09
CA GLN A 28 -2.92 1.41 -13.41
C GLN A 28 -1.53 1.67 -14.01
N GLU A 29 -0.61 2.30 -13.27
CA GLU A 29 0.74 2.56 -13.77
C GLU A 29 1.57 1.29 -13.81
N GLU A 30 1.87 0.82 -15.01
CA GLU A 30 2.56 -0.45 -15.25
C GLU A 30 4.04 -0.30 -15.59
N HIS A 31 4.56 0.87 -15.93
CA HIS A 31 5.90 1.02 -16.52
C HIS A 31 6.83 1.89 -15.68
N ALA A 32 6.37 3.07 -15.26
CA ALA A 32 7.17 4.03 -14.53
C ALA A 32 7.61 3.46 -13.17
N LEU A 33 8.79 3.86 -12.71
CA LEU A 33 9.27 3.50 -11.37
C LEU A 33 8.62 4.37 -10.29
N ILE A 34 8.40 5.64 -10.62
CA ILE A 34 7.83 6.67 -9.76
C ILE A 34 6.73 7.37 -10.55
N ALA A 35 5.60 7.63 -9.89
CA ALA A 35 4.52 8.46 -10.42
C ALA A 35 4.36 9.74 -9.58
N ALA A 36 4.03 10.85 -10.25
CA ALA A 36 3.55 12.05 -9.60
C ALA A 36 2.04 11.95 -9.38
N ILE A 37 1.58 12.38 -8.21
CA ILE A 37 0.18 12.50 -7.83
C ILE A 37 -0.05 13.99 -7.59
N HIS A 38 -1.01 14.59 -8.28
CA HIS A 38 -1.28 16.03 -8.20
C HIS A 38 -2.56 16.35 -7.42
N ASP A 39 -3.41 15.35 -7.20
CA ASP A 39 -4.77 15.46 -6.69
C ASP A 39 -5.04 14.42 -5.59
N ALA A 40 -4.05 14.16 -4.72
CA ALA A 40 -4.24 13.24 -3.62
C ALA A 40 -5.44 13.67 -2.75
N PRO A 41 -6.40 12.78 -2.45
CA PRO A 41 -7.61 13.11 -1.70
C PRO A 41 -7.32 13.47 -0.23
N LYS A 42 -6.06 13.32 0.21
CA LYS A 42 -5.58 13.64 1.54
C LYS A 42 -4.40 14.62 1.44
N PRO A 43 -4.39 15.72 2.19
CA PRO A 43 -3.34 16.74 2.09
C PRO A 43 -1.95 16.19 2.49
N PRO A 44 -0.86 16.71 1.89
CA PRO A 44 -0.84 17.60 0.72
C PRO A 44 -1.29 16.86 -0.57
N PRO A 45 -1.88 17.59 -1.55
CA PRO A 45 -2.38 17.00 -2.80
C PRO A 45 -1.25 16.51 -3.72
N GLU A 46 -0.11 17.20 -3.69
CA GLU A 46 1.08 16.91 -4.49
C GLU A 46 1.97 15.87 -3.78
N ARG A 47 2.22 14.73 -4.45
CA ARG A 47 3.03 13.63 -3.89
C ARG A 47 3.82 12.92 -4.99
N LEU A 48 4.92 12.29 -4.60
CA LEU A 48 5.58 11.27 -5.41
C LEU A 48 5.31 9.90 -4.79
N THR A 49 5.17 8.86 -5.62
CA THR A 49 4.98 7.49 -5.13
C THR A 49 5.75 6.49 -5.97
N LEU A 50 6.27 5.46 -5.31
CA LEU A 50 6.63 4.22 -5.99
C LEU A 50 5.35 3.59 -6.55
N THR A 51 5.46 3.05 -7.76
CA THR A 51 4.35 2.38 -8.45
C THR A 51 4.24 0.93 -8.00
N LEU A 52 3.06 0.32 -8.19
CA LEU A 52 2.82 -1.08 -7.84
C LEU A 52 3.88 -2.04 -8.37
N PRO A 53 4.34 -1.94 -9.63
CA PRO A 53 5.34 -2.88 -10.10
C PRO A 53 6.75 -2.64 -9.56
N VAL A 54 7.05 -1.51 -8.89
CA VAL A 54 8.25 -1.40 -8.03
C VAL A 54 8.00 -2.02 -6.67
N LEU A 55 6.85 -1.73 -6.03
CA LEU A 55 6.49 -2.31 -4.74
C LEU A 55 6.49 -3.85 -4.78
N ASN A 56 5.93 -4.42 -5.85
CA ASN A 56 5.79 -5.86 -6.05
C ASN A 56 7.08 -6.56 -6.54
N ALA A 57 8.14 -5.79 -6.85
CA ALA A 57 9.44 -6.34 -7.21
C ALA A 57 10.37 -6.52 -5.98
N ALA A 58 10.00 -6.02 -4.80
CA ALA A 58 10.82 -6.11 -3.59
C ALA A 58 10.96 -7.56 -3.08
N ARG A 59 12.09 -7.86 -2.42
CA ARG A 59 12.30 -9.14 -1.72
C ARG A 59 11.38 -9.29 -0.52
N ALA A 60 11.11 -8.20 0.19
CA ALA A 60 10.13 -8.15 1.26
C ALA A 60 9.36 -6.82 1.25
N VAL A 61 8.07 -6.89 1.55
CA VAL A 61 7.24 -5.74 1.89
C VAL A 61 6.69 -5.95 3.29
N LEU A 62 6.91 -4.96 4.16
CA LEU A 62 6.40 -4.93 5.52
C LEU A 62 5.38 -3.80 5.65
N PHE A 63 4.14 -4.14 5.97
CA PHE A 63 3.16 -3.18 6.43
C PHE A 63 3.22 -3.03 7.96
N MET A 64 3.33 -1.81 8.45
CA MET A 64 3.07 -1.49 9.86
C MET A 64 1.75 -0.75 9.98
N VAL A 65 0.82 -1.31 10.76
CA VAL A 65 -0.54 -0.79 10.89
C VAL A 65 -0.92 -0.70 12.36
N GLN A 66 -1.22 0.51 12.82
CA GLN A 66 -1.55 0.78 14.22
C GLN A 66 -2.90 1.52 14.32
N GLY A 67 -3.69 1.16 15.33
CA GLY A 67 -4.89 1.88 15.72
C GLY A 67 -6.19 1.26 15.22
N ALA A 68 -7.24 1.37 16.04
CA ALA A 68 -8.55 0.79 15.77
C ALA A 68 -9.19 1.28 14.47
N SER A 69 -8.88 2.51 14.03
CA SER A 69 -9.40 3.06 12.77
C SER A 69 -8.94 2.31 11.53
N LYS A 70 -7.88 1.50 11.63
CA LYS A 70 -7.36 0.68 10.53
C LYS A 70 -8.02 -0.69 10.41
N ARG A 71 -8.79 -1.11 11.42
CA ARG A 71 -9.30 -2.48 11.57
C ARG A 71 -10.08 -2.96 10.35
N GLU A 72 -11.02 -2.15 9.88
CA GLU A 72 -11.87 -2.54 8.75
C GLU A 72 -11.06 -2.63 7.45
N ALA A 73 -10.25 -1.62 7.15
CA ALA A 73 -9.38 -1.63 5.97
C ALA A 73 -8.40 -2.80 6.01
N LEU A 74 -7.78 -3.07 7.15
CA LEU A 74 -6.87 -4.20 7.34
C LEU A 74 -7.58 -5.52 7.05
N ALA A 75 -8.76 -5.75 7.64
CA ALA A 75 -9.52 -6.97 7.41
C ALA A 75 -9.86 -7.18 5.92
N ARG A 76 -10.19 -6.09 5.20
CA ARG A 76 -10.47 -6.13 3.77
C ARG A 76 -9.21 -6.38 2.93
N VAL A 77 -8.08 -5.75 3.27
CA VAL A 77 -6.79 -5.96 2.59
C VAL A 77 -6.30 -7.40 2.77
N LEU A 78 -6.42 -7.96 3.97
CA LEU A 78 -6.07 -9.37 4.23
C LEU A 78 -6.96 -10.35 3.45
N ARG A 79 -8.21 -9.97 3.14
CA ARG A 79 -9.11 -10.71 2.24
C ARG A 79 -8.88 -10.40 0.76
N ARG A 80 -7.85 -9.61 0.43
CA ARG A 80 -7.47 -9.20 -0.93
C ARG A 80 -8.58 -8.44 -1.68
N ASP A 81 -9.33 -7.60 -0.98
CA ASP A 81 -10.32 -6.72 -1.59
C ASP A 81 -9.64 -5.75 -2.58
N ARG A 82 -9.84 -5.97 -3.88
CA ARG A 82 -9.20 -5.21 -4.97
C ARG A 82 -9.66 -3.76 -5.05
N ALA A 83 -10.71 -3.36 -4.32
CA ALA A 83 -11.07 -1.95 -4.19
C ALA A 83 -10.04 -1.15 -3.39
N LEU A 84 -9.19 -1.82 -2.59
CA LEU A 84 -8.20 -1.17 -1.73
C LEU A 84 -6.80 -1.23 -2.34
N PRO A 85 -6.08 -0.09 -2.45
CA PRO A 85 -4.71 -0.03 -3.00
C PRO A 85 -3.73 -1.01 -2.36
N ALA A 86 -3.72 -1.11 -1.02
CA ALA A 86 -2.80 -2.01 -0.31
C ALA A 86 -2.99 -3.50 -0.68
N SER A 87 -4.18 -3.92 -1.13
CA SER A 87 -4.43 -5.30 -1.58
C SER A 87 -3.66 -5.67 -2.86
N HIS A 88 -3.25 -4.66 -3.65
CA HIS A 88 -2.47 -4.85 -4.87
C HIS A 88 -0.97 -4.98 -4.60
N VAL A 89 -0.52 -4.71 -3.37
CA VAL A 89 0.86 -4.98 -2.96
C VAL A 89 1.00 -6.46 -2.66
N GLN A 90 1.53 -7.18 -3.64
CA GLN A 90 1.72 -8.62 -3.69
C GLN A 90 3.10 -8.87 -4.33
N PRO A 91 4.18 -8.90 -3.53
CA PRO A 91 5.51 -9.23 -4.03
C PRO A 91 5.49 -10.53 -4.83
N LEU A 92 5.94 -10.50 -6.08
CA LEU A 92 5.84 -11.63 -7.01
C LEU A 92 6.78 -12.78 -6.66
N ASP A 93 7.98 -12.43 -6.21
CA ASP A 93 9.06 -13.33 -5.75
C ASP A 93 9.61 -12.75 -4.44
N GLY A 94 8.75 -12.64 -3.42
CA GLY A 94 9.11 -12.02 -2.15
C GLY A 94 8.09 -12.28 -1.06
N GLU A 95 8.39 -11.76 0.12
CA GLU A 95 7.55 -11.92 1.30
C GLU A 95 6.67 -10.68 1.54
N LEU A 96 5.46 -10.92 2.01
CA LEU A 96 4.55 -9.87 2.47
C LEU A 96 4.21 -10.13 3.94
N ALA A 97 4.59 -9.19 4.81
CA ALA A 97 4.35 -9.26 6.24
C ALA A 97 3.54 -8.06 6.72
N PHE A 98 2.75 -8.28 7.77
CA PHE A 98 2.00 -7.25 8.48
C PHE A 98 2.39 -7.29 9.96
N ILE A 99 2.89 -6.18 10.49
CA ILE A 99 3.01 -5.94 11.93
C ILE A 99 1.86 -5.02 12.34
N VAL A 100 1.02 -5.52 13.24
CA VAL A 100 -0.24 -4.91 13.62
C VAL A 100 -0.34 -4.81 15.14
N ASP A 101 -0.89 -3.70 15.64
CA ASP A 101 -1.26 -3.62 17.07
C ASP A 101 -2.60 -4.34 17.33
N ARG A 102 -2.90 -4.59 18.61
CA ARG A 102 -4.15 -5.28 19.01
C ARG A 102 -5.39 -4.53 18.51
N ALA A 103 -5.36 -3.19 18.60
CA ALA A 103 -6.48 -2.34 18.20
C ALA A 103 -6.82 -2.50 16.71
N ALA A 104 -5.82 -2.47 15.82
CA ALA A 104 -5.97 -2.71 14.39
C ALA A 104 -6.34 -4.17 14.09
N ALA A 105 -5.80 -5.13 14.85
CA ALA A 105 -6.11 -6.55 14.71
C ALA A 105 -7.52 -6.94 15.18
N GLY A 106 -8.24 -6.03 15.86
CA GLY A 106 -9.56 -6.33 16.41
C GLY A 106 -9.55 -7.10 17.72
N GLN A 107 -8.43 -7.04 18.45
CA GLN A 107 -8.21 -7.68 19.74
C GLN A 107 -8.24 -6.68 20.90
#